data_AF-A0A940TK06-F1
#
_entry.id   AF-A0A940TK06-F1
#
_cell.length_a   1.000
_cell.length_b   1.000
_cell.length_c   1.000
_cell.angle_alpha   90.00
_cell.angle_beta   90.00
_cell.angle_gamma   90.00
#
_symmetry.space_group_name_H-M   'P 1'
#
loop_
_entity.id
_entity.type
_entity.pdbx_description
1 polymer ?
#
loop_
_entity_poly.entity_id
_entity_poly.type
_entity_poly.pdbx_seq_one_letter_code
_entity_poly.pdbx_strand_id
1 'polypeptide(L)'
;MGDLRATFLDRLRDPRAIPILARHCIPIIGVFVFGWSVLETVASLFLDALSTLWLVGAMASYFSAKQFDYGETGLLNALHFWAGVFGTFIVIAGILTFAIGVPVFFLLPLVQSAHIDPQTLLTSGWLPRAFAFMVLCQIPNFVQRIRTLEAAALAPEQMGMDAETGFVLHRTVMLAVMASMLAIFGPYALHVLVILAQALGAGSEIMRDEYVGMLMASRGATASDQPASRTAVAGSKFRRKRR
;
A
#
# COMPACT_ATOMS: atom_id res chain seq x y z
N MET A 1 17.84 2.22 20.12
CA MET A 1 16.46 1.87 20.53
C MET A 1 15.73 3.00 21.27
N GLY A 2 16.39 3.82 22.11
CA GLY A 2 15.74 4.96 22.78
C GLY A 2 15.16 6.02 21.83
N ASP A 3 15.84 6.24 20.71
CA ASP A 3 15.47 7.24 19.69
C ASP A 3 14.17 6.85 18.94
N LEU A 4 14.10 5.61 18.43
CA LEU A 4 12.92 5.05 17.75
C LEU A 4 11.62 5.16 18.56
N ARG A 5 11.68 4.89 19.87
CA ARG A 5 10.51 5.00 20.75
C ARG A 5 10.05 6.44 20.88
N ALA A 6 10.97 7.40 20.99
CA ALA A 6 10.64 8.81 21.07
C ALA A 6 10.02 9.30 19.75
N THR A 7 10.62 8.95 18.62
CA THR A 7 10.09 9.26 17.28
C THR A 7 8.70 8.66 17.08
N PHE A 8 8.48 7.41 17.47
CA PHE A 8 7.16 6.77 17.38
C PHE A 8 6.11 7.52 18.20
N LEU A 9 6.41 7.87 19.45
CA LEU A 9 5.49 8.59 20.33
C LEU A 9 5.18 10.00 19.82
N ASP A 10 6.17 10.67 19.23
CA ASP A 10 5.97 11.98 18.61
C ASP A 10 5.04 11.87 17.39
N ARG A 11 5.28 10.89 16.50
CA ARG A 11 4.41 10.64 15.35
C ARG A 11 3.02 10.16 15.72
N LEU A 12 2.86 9.47 16.84
CA LEU A 12 1.55 9.06 17.35
C LEU A 12 0.70 10.28 17.79
N ARG A 13 1.34 11.40 18.14
CA ARG A 13 0.66 12.66 18.50
C ARG A 13 0.30 13.51 17.28
N ASP A 14 0.84 13.19 16.10
CA ASP A 14 0.47 13.87 14.86
C ASP A 14 -1.01 13.59 14.55
N PRO A 15 -1.83 14.61 14.22
CA PRO A 15 -3.20 14.44 13.75
C PRO A 15 -3.36 13.41 12.62
N ARG A 16 -2.32 13.17 11.81
CA ARG A 16 -2.29 12.13 10.75
C ARG A 16 -2.35 10.70 11.27
N ALA A 17 -1.94 10.46 12.52
CA ALA A 17 -1.99 9.13 13.12
C ALA A 17 -3.43 8.69 13.41
N ILE A 18 -4.33 9.63 13.71
CA ILE A 18 -5.74 9.35 14.03
C ILE A 18 -6.44 8.57 12.90
N PRO A 19 -6.45 9.02 11.63
CA PRO A 19 -7.07 8.25 10.55
C PRO A 19 -6.43 6.87 10.32
N ILE A 20 -5.11 6.75 10.53
CA ILE A 20 -4.39 5.48 10.42
C ILE A 20 -4.89 4.51 11.49
N LEU A 21 -4.89 4.94 12.74
CA LEU A 21 -5.36 4.15 13.87
C LEU A 21 -6.83 3.78 13.72
N ALA A 22 -7.68 4.73 13.33
CA ALA A 22 -9.11 4.50 13.11
C ALA A 22 -9.35 3.39 12.07
N ARG A 23 -8.62 3.43 10.95
CA ARG A 23 -8.69 2.39 9.92
C ARG A 23 -8.26 1.02 10.45
N HIS A 24 -7.14 0.97 11.15
CA HIS A 24 -6.60 -0.28 11.70
C HIS A 24 -7.44 -0.86 12.85
N CYS A 25 -8.25 -0.05 13.52
CA CYS A 25 -9.21 -0.52 14.50
C CYS A 25 -10.41 -1.25 13.88
N ILE A 26 -10.71 -1.06 12.59
CA ILE A 26 -11.93 -1.62 11.97
C ILE A 26 -11.96 -3.15 12.06
N PRO A 27 -10.91 -3.90 11.67
CA PRO A 27 -10.93 -5.36 11.80
C PRO A 27 -10.95 -5.83 13.27
N ILE A 28 -10.34 -5.06 14.17
CA ILE A 28 -10.36 -5.37 15.61
C ILE A 28 -11.79 -5.25 16.14
N ILE A 29 -12.47 -4.14 15.87
CA ILE A 29 -13.87 -3.93 16.25
C ILE A 29 -14.77 -4.99 15.61
N GLY A 30 -14.52 -5.33 14.34
CA GLY A 30 -15.17 -6.44 13.64
C GLY A 30 -15.15 -7.74 14.44
N VAL A 31 -13.96 -8.18 14.86
CA VAL A 31 -13.78 -9.42 15.63
C VAL A 31 -14.38 -9.32 17.03
N PHE A 32 -14.05 -8.27 17.80
CA PHE A 32 -14.36 -8.20 19.23
C PHE A 32 -15.78 -7.71 19.54
N VAL A 33 -16.38 -6.89 18.67
CA VAL A 33 -17.72 -6.30 18.89
C VAL A 33 -18.77 -6.96 18.03
N PHE A 34 -18.45 -7.21 16.75
CA PHE A 34 -19.40 -7.76 15.79
C PHE A 34 -19.26 -9.28 15.59
N GLY A 35 -18.30 -9.91 16.27
CA GLY A 35 -18.10 -11.36 16.22
C GLY A 35 -17.70 -11.87 14.83
N TRP A 36 -16.94 -11.07 14.07
CA TRP A 36 -16.52 -11.45 12.72
C TRP A 36 -15.81 -12.80 12.69
N SER A 37 -16.17 -13.58 11.70
CA SER A 37 -15.53 -14.86 11.40
C SER A 37 -14.09 -14.68 10.89
N VAL A 38 -13.35 -15.80 10.82
CA VAL A 38 -12.01 -15.84 10.20
C VAL A 38 -12.07 -15.34 8.75
N LEU A 39 -13.09 -15.75 8.00
CA LEU A 39 -13.28 -15.34 6.60
C LEU A 39 -13.52 -13.83 6.47
N GLU A 40 -14.41 -13.25 7.27
CA GLU A 40 -14.67 -11.80 7.29
C GLU A 40 -13.43 -11.01 7.68
N THR A 41 -12.68 -11.53 8.65
CA THR A 41 -11.43 -10.91 9.10
C THR A 41 -10.39 -10.92 7.99
N VAL A 42 -10.14 -12.08 7.38
CA VAL A 42 -9.21 -12.20 6.24
C VAL A 42 -9.63 -11.30 5.08
N ALA A 43 -10.92 -11.28 4.73
CA ALA A 43 -11.44 -10.40 3.70
C ALA A 43 -11.20 -8.92 4.03
N SER A 44 -11.40 -8.52 5.29
CA SER A 44 -11.14 -7.15 5.74
C SER A 44 -9.66 -6.76 5.67
N LEU A 45 -8.74 -7.69 5.94
CA LEU A 45 -7.29 -7.45 5.79
C LEU A 45 -6.95 -7.16 4.32
N PHE A 46 -7.53 -7.91 3.39
CA PHE A 46 -7.31 -7.70 1.96
C PHE A 46 -7.97 -6.42 1.44
N LEU A 47 -9.14 -6.07 1.95
CA LEU A 47 -9.81 -4.81 1.64
C LEU A 47 -9.02 -3.60 2.17
N ASP A 48 -8.37 -3.73 3.32
CA ASP A 48 -7.46 -2.72 3.85
C ASP A 48 -6.21 -2.54 2.96
N ALA A 49 -5.62 -3.65 2.47
CA ALA A 49 -4.54 -3.59 1.49
C ALA A 49 -5.00 -2.96 0.17
N LEU A 50 -6.18 -3.36 -0.31
CA LEU A 50 -6.76 -2.88 -1.56
C LEU A 50 -7.07 -1.38 -1.51
N SER A 51 -7.64 -0.89 -0.42
CA SER A 51 -7.91 0.55 -0.25
C SER A 51 -6.61 1.36 -0.33
N THR A 52 -5.54 0.88 0.29
CA THR A 52 -4.21 1.53 0.23
C THR A 52 -3.65 1.54 -1.20
N LEU A 53 -3.79 0.43 -1.93
CA LEU A 53 -3.39 0.33 -3.35
C LEU A 53 -4.18 1.29 -4.24
N TRP A 54 -5.50 1.34 -4.05
CA TRP A 54 -6.36 2.26 -4.81
C TRP A 54 -6.01 3.71 -4.50
N LEU A 55 -5.62 4.04 -3.27
CA LEU A 55 -5.13 5.38 -2.94
C LEU A 55 -3.87 5.76 -3.73
N VAL A 56 -2.90 4.84 -3.83
CA VAL A 56 -1.70 5.04 -4.65
C VAL A 56 -2.07 5.17 -6.13
N GLY A 57 -2.99 4.34 -6.62
CA GLY A 57 -3.53 4.43 -7.97
C GLY A 57 -4.23 5.75 -8.27
N ALA A 58 -5.02 6.26 -7.33
CA ALA A 58 -5.69 7.56 -7.43
C ALA A 58 -4.67 8.71 -7.46
N MET A 59 -3.61 8.63 -6.65
CA MET A 59 -2.51 9.60 -6.67
C MET A 59 -1.80 9.60 -8.02
N ALA A 60 -1.42 8.42 -8.51
CA ALA A 60 -0.76 8.24 -9.80
C ALA A 60 -1.62 8.80 -10.95
N SER A 61 -2.93 8.55 -10.89
CA SER A 61 -3.89 8.98 -11.90
C SER A 61 -4.09 10.49 -11.87
N TYR A 62 -4.15 11.09 -10.68
CA TYR A 62 -4.22 12.54 -10.50
C TYR A 62 -2.99 13.23 -11.10
N PHE A 63 -1.79 12.79 -10.76
CA PHE A 63 -0.56 13.40 -11.27
C PHE A 63 -0.32 13.11 -12.75
N SER A 64 -0.70 11.92 -13.23
CA SER A 64 -0.66 11.62 -14.67
C SER A 64 -1.60 12.54 -15.46
N ALA A 65 -2.83 12.76 -14.99
CA ALA A 65 -3.76 13.69 -15.64
C ALA A 65 -3.24 15.14 -15.61
N LYS A 66 -2.56 15.55 -14.53
CA LYS A 66 -1.97 16.88 -14.39
C LYS A 66 -0.85 17.17 -15.41
N GLN A 67 -0.17 16.14 -15.93
CA GLN A 67 0.80 16.32 -17.02
C GLN A 67 0.15 16.80 -18.33
N PHE A 68 -1.15 16.56 -18.50
CA PHE A 68 -1.92 16.97 -19.68
C PHE A 68 -2.72 18.25 -19.46
N ASP A 69 -2.56 18.92 -18.30
CA ASP A 69 -3.23 20.19 -18.04
C ASP A 69 -2.48 21.35 -18.72
N TYR A 70 -3.08 21.89 -19.79
CA TYR A 70 -2.52 22.99 -20.57
C TYR A 70 -2.77 24.37 -19.94
N GLY A 71 -3.34 24.44 -18.72
CA GLY A 71 -3.59 25.70 -18.01
C GLY A 71 -4.78 26.50 -18.53
N GLU A 72 -5.65 25.87 -19.33
CA GLU A 72 -6.85 26.50 -19.86
C GLU A 72 -7.97 26.50 -18.81
N THR A 73 -8.56 27.65 -18.54
CA THR A 73 -9.69 27.75 -17.61
C THR A 73 -11.02 27.50 -18.35
N GLY A 74 -11.71 26.42 -18.04
CA GLY A 74 -13.03 26.13 -18.61
C GLY A 74 -13.65 24.81 -18.12
N LEU A 75 -14.98 24.71 -18.19
CA LEU A 75 -15.72 23.50 -17.79
C LEU A 75 -15.33 22.28 -18.64
N LEU A 76 -15.05 22.49 -19.93
CA LEU A 76 -14.59 21.42 -20.83
C LEU A 76 -13.21 20.88 -20.42
N ASN A 77 -12.26 21.76 -20.10
CA ASN A 77 -10.94 21.34 -19.63
C ASN A 77 -11.04 20.59 -18.29
N ALA A 78 -11.86 21.07 -17.36
CA ALA A 78 -12.12 20.37 -16.11
C ALA A 78 -12.71 18.96 -16.34
N LEU A 79 -13.65 18.82 -17.28
CA LEU A 79 -14.24 17.53 -17.63
C LEU A 79 -13.20 16.58 -18.26
N HIS A 80 -12.36 17.07 -19.16
CA HIS A 80 -11.27 16.29 -19.75
C HIS A 80 -10.25 15.85 -18.70
N PHE A 81 -9.87 16.75 -17.79
CA PHE A 81 -8.98 16.42 -16.68
C PHE A 81 -9.55 15.29 -15.82
N TRP A 82 -10.78 15.43 -15.33
CA TRP A 82 -11.41 14.39 -14.49
C TRP A 82 -11.64 13.10 -15.25
N ALA A 83 -12.02 13.16 -16.53
CA ALA A 83 -12.11 11.97 -17.38
C ALA A 83 -10.77 11.25 -17.51
N GLY A 84 -9.67 11.99 -17.65
CA GLY A 84 -8.30 11.46 -17.62
C GLY A 84 -7.94 10.81 -16.28
N VAL A 85 -8.26 11.46 -15.16
CA VAL A 85 -8.08 10.90 -13.80
C VAL A 85 -8.84 9.59 -13.66
N PHE A 86 -10.14 9.56 -14.00
CA PHE A 86 -10.96 8.36 -13.88
C PHE A 86 -10.53 7.24 -14.82
N GLY A 87 -10.22 7.56 -16.08
CA GLY A 87 -9.77 6.59 -17.07
C GLY A 87 -8.48 5.90 -16.64
N THR A 88 -7.47 6.69 -16.25
CA THR A 88 -6.20 6.18 -15.74
C THR A 88 -6.39 5.40 -14.43
N PHE A 89 -7.25 5.89 -13.54
CA PHE A 89 -7.54 5.22 -12.27
C PHE A 89 -8.12 3.83 -12.46
N ILE A 90 -9.11 3.67 -13.35
CA ILE A 90 -9.73 2.36 -13.61
C ILE A 90 -8.68 1.35 -14.08
N VAL A 91 -7.79 1.76 -14.99
CA VAL A 91 -6.72 0.89 -15.51
C VAL A 91 -5.72 0.53 -14.40
N ILE A 92 -5.19 1.53 -13.69
CA ILE A 92 -4.20 1.31 -12.63
C ILE A 92 -4.81 0.50 -11.49
N ALA A 93 -5.99 0.87 -11.00
CA ALA A 93 -6.68 0.15 -9.93
C ALA A 93 -7.00 -1.29 -10.33
N GLY A 94 -7.40 -1.53 -11.58
CA GLY A 94 -7.59 -2.88 -12.12
C GLY A 94 -6.32 -3.73 -12.03
N ILE A 95 -5.18 -3.19 -12.49
CA ILE A 95 -3.88 -3.86 -12.41
C ILE A 95 -3.46 -4.10 -10.95
N LEU A 96 -3.58 -3.09 -10.09
CA LEU A 96 -3.21 -3.20 -8.68
C LEU A 96 -4.11 -4.18 -7.92
N THR A 97 -5.37 -4.32 -8.31
CA THR A 97 -6.30 -5.30 -7.72
C THR A 97 -5.80 -6.73 -7.96
N PHE A 98 -5.09 -7.00 -9.07
CA PHE A 98 -4.47 -8.31 -9.31
C PHE A 98 -3.45 -8.70 -8.23
N ALA A 99 -2.70 -7.72 -7.71
CA ALA A 99 -1.73 -7.96 -6.62
C ALA A 99 -2.39 -8.44 -5.32
N ILE A 100 -3.68 -8.16 -5.13
CA ILE A 100 -4.50 -8.67 -4.01
C ILE A 100 -5.26 -9.94 -4.42
N GLY A 101 -5.78 -9.97 -5.64
CA GLY A 101 -6.56 -11.08 -6.17
C GLY A 101 -5.79 -12.40 -6.17
N VAL A 102 -4.50 -12.37 -6.49
CA VAL A 102 -3.65 -13.58 -6.48
C VAL A 102 -3.52 -14.18 -5.07
N PRO A 103 -3.06 -13.45 -4.04
CA PRO A 103 -3.04 -13.95 -2.66
C PRO A 103 -4.41 -14.45 -2.17
N VAL A 104 -5.49 -13.72 -2.46
CA VAL A 104 -6.86 -14.11 -2.08
C VAL A 104 -7.23 -15.43 -2.73
N PHE A 105 -6.94 -15.61 -4.02
CA PHE A 105 -7.23 -16.83 -4.76
C PHE A 105 -6.49 -18.05 -4.18
N PHE A 106 -5.21 -17.89 -3.81
CA PHE A 106 -4.43 -18.97 -3.20
C PHE A 106 -4.89 -19.31 -1.77
N LEU A 107 -5.44 -18.34 -1.05
CA LEU A 107 -5.97 -18.55 0.30
C LEU A 107 -7.40 -19.10 0.32
N LEU A 108 -8.15 -18.91 -0.77
CA LEU A 108 -9.55 -19.34 -0.87
C LEU A 108 -9.77 -20.81 -0.50
N PRO A 109 -8.96 -21.79 -0.98
CA PRO A 109 -9.14 -23.20 -0.64
C PRO A 109 -8.90 -23.50 0.85
N LEU A 110 -7.97 -22.78 1.49
CA LEU A 110 -7.67 -22.93 2.92
C LEU A 110 -8.78 -22.38 3.81
N VAL A 111 -9.52 -21.38 3.34
CA VAL A 111 -10.66 -20.82 4.09
C VAL A 111 -11.95 -21.59 3.79
N GLN A 112 -12.10 -22.15 2.59
CA GLN A 112 -13.26 -22.98 2.20
C GLN A 112 -13.28 -24.36 2.87
N SER A 113 -12.12 -24.93 3.18
CA SER A 113 -12.02 -26.17 3.97
C SER A 113 -12.58 -26.03 5.39
N ALA A 114 -12.81 -24.80 5.86
CA ALA A 114 -13.41 -24.49 7.16
C ALA A 114 -14.96 -24.45 7.17
N HIS A 115 -15.64 -24.92 6.11
CA HIS A 115 -17.11 -24.95 5.99
C HIS A 115 -17.82 -23.59 6.10
N ILE A 116 -17.16 -22.51 5.66
CA ILE A 116 -17.73 -21.16 5.70
C ILE A 116 -18.36 -20.83 4.34
N ASP A 117 -19.66 -20.55 4.32
CA ASP A 117 -20.38 -20.17 3.10
C ASP A 117 -19.97 -18.74 2.67
N PRO A 118 -19.32 -18.56 1.51
CA PRO A 118 -18.89 -17.24 1.04
C PRO A 118 -20.06 -16.27 0.77
N GLN A 119 -21.30 -16.76 0.61
CA GLN A 119 -22.47 -15.90 0.49
C GLN A 119 -22.71 -15.04 1.74
N THR A 120 -22.26 -15.49 2.91
CA THR A 120 -22.34 -14.73 4.17
C THR A 120 -21.61 -13.39 4.10
N LEU A 121 -20.52 -13.31 3.33
CA LEU A 121 -19.78 -12.06 3.11
C LEU A 121 -20.60 -11.03 2.31
N LEU A 122 -21.44 -11.50 1.39
CA LEU A 122 -22.28 -10.65 0.55
C LEU A 122 -23.56 -10.24 1.27
N THR A 123 -24.11 -11.11 2.12
CA THR A 123 -25.39 -10.87 2.80
C THR A 123 -25.25 -10.10 4.11
N SER A 124 -24.10 -10.16 4.80
CA SER A 124 -23.92 -9.46 6.08
C SER A 124 -23.95 -7.94 5.95
N GLY A 125 -23.60 -7.40 4.77
CA GLY A 125 -23.62 -5.96 4.48
C GLY A 125 -22.62 -5.13 5.29
N TRP A 126 -21.90 -5.73 6.25
CA TRP A 126 -20.90 -5.09 7.08
C TRP A 126 -19.57 -4.90 6.36
N LEU A 127 -19.18 -5.86 5.52
CA LEU A 127 -17.91 -5.81 4.79
C LEU A 127 -17.81 -4.60 3.84
N PRO A 128 -18.85 -4.27 3.02
CA PRO A 128 -18.82 -3.08 2.18
C PRO A 128 -18.79 -1.78 2.98
N ARG A 129 -19.49 -1.73 4.13
CA ARG A 129 -19.48 -0.56 5.03
C ARG A 129 -18.11 -0.36 5.67
N ALA A 130 -17.49 -1.45 6.12
CA ALA A 130 -16.14 -1.45 6.67
C ALA A 130 -15.13 -0.97 5.62
N PHE A 131 -15.22 -1.47 4.38
CA PHE A 131 -14.38 -1.01 3.28
C PHE A 131 -14.57 0.47 2.96
N ALA A 132 -15.82 0.94 2.87
CA ALA A 132 -16.11 2.36 2.67
C ALA A 132 -15.49 3.22 3.78
N PHE A 133 -15.61 2.78 5.04
CA PHE A 133 -15.01 3.48 6.17
C PHE A 133 -13.47 3.45 6.12
N MET A 134 -12.85 2.33 5.75
CA MET A 134 -11.39 2.23 5.52
C MET A 134 -10.92 3.25 4.49
N VAL A 135 -11.63 3.37 3.36
CA VAL A 135 -11.33 4.35 2.31
C VAL A 135 -11.51 5.78 2.82
N LEU A 136 -12.61 6.07 3.53
CA LEU A 136 -12.86 7.40 4.10
C LEU A 136 -11.76 7.82 5.09
N CYS A 137 -11.27 6.90 5.92
CA CYS A 137 -10.17 7.17 6.83
C CYS A 137 -8.88 7.57 6.10
N GLN A 138 -8.68 7.15 4.85
CA GLN A 138 -7.47 7.50 4.10
C GLN A 138 -7.52 8.88 3.42
N ILE A 139 -8.72 9.43 3.20
CA ILE A 139 -8.91 10.70 2.47
C ILE A 139 -8.11 11.85 3.08
N PRO A 140 -8.10 12.10 4.41
CA PRO A 140 -7.35 13.21 4.98
C PRO A 140 -5.84 13.14 4.69
N ASN A 141 -5.26 11.95 4.86
CA ASN A 141 -3.84 11.72 4.59
C ASN A 141 -3.51 11.86 3.10
N PHE A 142 -4.41 11.41 2.23
CA PHE A 142 -4.27 11.57 0.78
C PHE A 142 -4.32 13.03 0.33
N VAL A 143 -5.34 13.78 0.77
CA VAL A 143 -5.48 15.21 0.43
C VAL A 143 -4.27 15.99 0.90
N GLN A 144 -3.83 15.74 2.13
CA GLN A 144 -2.66 16.41 2.67
C GLN A 144 -1.42 16.09 1.84
N ARG A 145 -1.26 14.82 1.42
CA ARG A 145 -0.12 14.39 0.62
C ARG A 145 -0.09 14.99 -0.78
N ILE A 146 -1.24 15.06 -1.46
CA ILE A 146 -1.35 15.76 -2.74
C ILE A 146 -0.89 17.20 -2.55
N ARG A 147 -1.40 17.92 -1.54
CA ARG A 147 -1.01 19.31 -1.27
C ARG A 147 0.49 19.48 -1.05
N THR A 148 1.14 18.59 -0.29
CA THR A 148 2.59 18.65 -0.08
C THR A 148 3.36 18.40 -1.38
N LEU A 149 2.95 17.43 -2.19
CA LEU A 149 3.59 17.13 -3.47
C LEU A 149 3.40 18.26 -4.47
N GLU A 150 2.23 18.90 -4.50
CA GLU A 150 1.97 20.08 -5.31
C GLU A 150 2.83 21.28 -4.86
N ALA A 151 2.93 21.51 -3.56
CA ALA A 151 3.76 22.58 -3.01
C ALA A 151 5.26 22.37 -3.29
N ALA A 152 5.70 21.12 -3.41
CA ALA A 152 7.09 20.78 -3.70
C ALA A 152 7.47 20.91 -5.19
N ALA A 153 6.49 21.09 -6.09
CA ALA A 153 6.68 21.19 -7.55
C ALA A 153 7.57 20.07 -8.14
N LEU A 154 7.57 18.89 -7.51
CA LEU A 154 8.41 17.77 -7.93
C LEU A 154 7.87 17.14 -9.21
N ALA A 155 8.78 16.76 -10.11
CA ALA A 155 8.41 15.97 -11.28
C ALA A 155 7.80 14.62 -10.82
N PRO A 156 6.82 14.04 -11.56
CA PRO A 156 6.17 12.78 -11.19
C PRO A 156 7.14 11.62 -10.89
N GLU A 157 8.27 11.59 -11.58
CA GLU A 157 9.36 10.62 -11.39
C GLU A 157 10.08 10.79 -10.04
N GLN A 158 10.06 11.98 -9.46
CA GLN A 158 10.68 12.32 -8.17
C GLN A 158 9.69 12.23 -6.99
N MET A 159 8.42 11.87 -7.23
CA MET A 159 7.40 11.79 -6.18
C MET A 159 7.57 10.59 -5.23
N GLY A 160 8.60 9.75 -5.43
CA GLY A 160 8.86 8.60 -4.57
C GLY A 160 7.83 7.48 -4.73
N MET A 161 7.16 7.38 -5.87
CA MET A 161 6.15 6.35 -6.15
C MET A 161 6.71 4.91 -6.07
N ASP A 162 8.01 4.73 -6.28
CA ASP A 162 8.66 3.41 -6.13
C ASP A 162 8.72 2.97 -4.67
N ALA A 163 9.01 3.90 -3.77
CA ALA A 163 9.01 3.66 -2.33
C ALA A 163 7.59 3.34 -1.83
N GLU A 164 6.59 4.01 -2.42
CA GLU A 164 5.18 3.78 -2.14
C GLU A 164 4.71 2.42 -2.58
N THR A 165 4.99 2.06 -3.82
CA THR A 165 4.65 0.75 -4.37
C THR A 165 5.37 -0.34 -3.59
N GLY A 166 6.64 -0.12 -3.22
CA GLY A 166 7.42 -1.05 -2.38
C GLY A 166 6.83 -1.22 -0.97
N PHE A 167 6.43 -0.13 -0.31
CA PHE A 167 5.77 -0.17 0.99
C PHE A 167 4.47 -0.97 0.94
N VAL A 168 3.63 -0.67 -0.03
CA VAL A 168 2.32 -1.33 -0.18
C VAL A 168 2.49 -2.81 -0.53
N LEU A 169 3.43 -3.14 -1.43
CA LEU A 169 3.74 -4.53 -1.76
C LEU A 169 4.21 -5.32 -0.54
N HIS A 170 5.12 -4.75 0.25
CA HIS A 170 5.61 -5.39 1.47
C HIS A 170 4.46 -5.61 2.48
N ARG A 171 3.57 -4.63 2.64
CA ARG A 171 2.38 -4.75 3.49
C ARG A 171 1.44 -5.85 2.99
N THR A 172 1.20 -5.95 1.68
CA THR A 172 0.40 -7.03 1.08
C THR A 172 0.99 -8.39 1.41
N VAL A 173 2.31 -8.55 1.32
CA VAL A 173 3.00 -9.80 1.70
C VAL A 173 2.80 -10.11 3.19
N MET A 174 3.02 -9.14 4.08
CA MET A 174 2.79 -9.33 5.51
C MET A 174 1.35 -9.72 5.82
N LEU A 175 0.37 -9.08 5.18
CA LEU A 175 -1.05 -9.40 5.36
C LEU A 175 -1.38 -10.78 4.80
N ALA A 176 -0.80 -11.19 3.67
CA ALA A 176 -0.97 -12.53 3.14
C ALA A 176 -0.41 -13.59 4.10
N VAL A 177 0.75 -13.34 4.73
CA VAL A 177 1.31 -14.22 5.77
C VAL A 177 0.37 -14.31 6.98
N MET A 178 -0.13 -13.19 7.48
CA MET A 178 -1.08 -13.17 8.61
C MET A 178 -2.40 -13.87 8.26
N ALA A 179 -2.91 -13.68 7.04
CA ALA A 179 -4.09 -14.37 6.53
C ALA A 179 -3.87 -15.88 6.40
N SER A 180 -2.67 -16.30 5.99
CA SER A 180 -2.28 -17.71 5.95
C SER A 180 -2.26 -18.32 7.35
N MET A 181 -1.70 -17.60 8.34
CA MET A 181 -1.73 -18.04 9.74
C MET A 181 -3.17 -18.13 10.27
N LEU A 182 -4.02 -17.16 9.95
CA LEU A 182 -5.44 -17.20 10.30
C LEU A 182 -6.16 -18.39 9.66
N ALA A 183 -5.83 -18.74 8.42
CA ALA A 183 -6.42 -19.89 7.76
C ALA A 183 -5.96 -21.23 8.37
N ILE A 184 -4.70 -21.31 8.84
CA ILE A 184 -4.14 -22.51 9.47
C ILE A 184 -4.65 -22.70 10.89
N PHE A 185 -4.59 -21.65 11.72
CA PHE A 185 -4.94 -21.72 13.15
C PHE A 185 -6.43 -21.44 13.42
N GLY A 186 -7.15 -20.92 12.41
CA GLY A 186 -8.58 -20.70 12.47
C GLY A 186 -9.01 -19.78 13.63
N PRO A 187 -10.17 -20.08 14.26
CA PRO A 187 -10.71 -19.27 15.36
C PRO A 187 -9.80 -19.16 16.58
N TYR A 188 -8.94 -20.17 16.83
CA TYR A 188 -8.10 -20.22 18.03
C TYR A 188 -7.07 -19.09 18.10
N ALA A 189 -6.57 -18.63 16.95
CA ALA A 189 -5.59 -17.55 16.88
C ALA A 189 -6.20 -16.22 16.41
N LEU A 190 -7.51 -16.17 16.12
CA LEU A 190 -8.16 -15.03 15.49
C LEU A 190 -7.90 -13.71 16.21
N HIS A 191 -8.21 -13.67 17.51
CA HIS A 191 -8.08 -12.47 18.34
C HIS A 191 -6.64 -11.96 18.42
N VAL A 192 -5.66 -12.87 18.54
CA VAL A 192 -4.25 -12.50 18.66
C VAL A 192 -3.70 -12.04 17.31
N LEU A 193 -4.00 -12.77 16.23
CA LEU A 193 -3.50 -12.47 14.89
C LEU A 193 -4.11 -11.19 14.33
N VAL A 194 -5.40 -10.90 14.60
CA VAL A 194 -5.99 -9.63 14.16
C VAL A 194 -5.32 -8.45 14.86
N ILE A 195 -5.10 -8.53 16.18
CA ILE A 195 -4.41 -7.46 16.92
C ILE A 195 -2.98 -7.29 16.40
N LEU A 196 -2.24 -8.39 16.21
CA LEU A 196 -0.87 -8.34 15.73
C LEU A 196 -0.78 -7.74 14.32
N ALA A 197 -1.62 -8.20 13.39
CA ALA A 197 -1.65 -7.71 12.02
C ALA A 197 -1.96 -6.21 11.97
N GLN A 198 -2.94 -5.75 12.76
CA GLN A 198 -3.33 -4.34 12.79
C GLN A 198 -2.31 -3.46 13.51
N ALA A 199 -1.68 -3.95 14.58
CA ALA A 199 -0.61 -3.22 15.28
C ALA A 199 0.63 -3.06 14.41
N LEU A 200 1.04 -4.12 13.69
CA LEU A 200 2.16 -4.06 12.74
C LEU A 200 1.83 -3.14 11.56
N GLY A 201 0.60 -3.23 11.03
CA GLY A 201 0.12 -2.35 9.97
C GLY A 201 0.17 -0.87 10.38
N ALA A 202 -0.47 -0.52 11.50
CA ALA A 202 -0.50 0.84 12.02
C ALA A 202 0.91 1.35 12.35
N GLY A 203 1.73 0.53 13.00
CA GLY A 203 3.10 0.87 13.34
C GLY A 203 3.96 1.17 12.11
N SER A 204 3.89 0.30 11.09
CA SER A 204 4.64 0.48 9.84
C SER A 204 4.24 1.74 9.07
N GLU A 205 2.96 2.16 9.17
CA GLU A 205 2.45 3.33 8.49
C GLU A 205 2.71 4.63 9.25
N ILE A 206 2.65 4.61 10.59
CA ILE A 206 3.06 5.76 11.43
C ILE A 206 4.56 6.03 11.25
N MET A 207 5.37 4.97 11.18
CA MET A 207 6.82 5.03 10.99
C MET A 207 7.25 4.93 9.52
N ARG A 208 6.36 5.29 8.58
CA ARG A 208 6.55 5.07 7.14
C ARG A 208 7.94 5.45 6.63
N ASP A 209 8.43 6.63 6.96
CA ASP A 209 9.69 7.14 6.38
C ASP A 209 10.90 6.31 6.84
N GLU A 210 10.94 5.93 8.12
CA GLU A 210 11.98 5.04 8.64
C GLU A 210 11.83 3.63 8.10
N TYR A 211 10.60 3.15 7.99
CA TYR A 211 10.31 1.82 7.48
C TYR A 211 10.71 1.67 6.00
N VAL A 212 10.35 2.65 5.18
CA VAL A 212 10.79 2.76 3.78
C VAL A 212 12.31 2.92 3.71
N GLY A 213 12.91 3.74 4.56
CA GLY A 213 14.36 3.89 4.67
C GLY A 213 15.07 2.56 4.91
N MET A 214 14.57 1.75 5.83
CA MET A 214 15.09 0.40 6.11
C MET A 214 14.90 -0.56 4.92
N LEU A 215 13.74 -0.53 4.27
CA LEU A 215 13.45 -1.36 3.09
C LEU A 215 14.33 -0.98 1.89
N MET A 216 14.65 0.30 1.72
CA MET A 216 15.48 0.78 0.61
C MET A 216 16.98 0.61 0.90
N ALA A 217 17.41 0.78 2.16
CA ALA A 217 18.78 0.51 2.57
C ALA A 217 19.16 -0.96 2.35
N SER A 218 18.24 -1.89 2.61
CA SER A 218 18.46 -3.32 2.35
C SER A 218 18.53 -3.66 0.85
N ARG A 219 17.82 -2.94 -0.02
CA ARG A 219 17.96 -3.04 -1.49
C ARG A 219 19.30 -2.49 -2.01
N GLY A 220 19.80 -1.41 -1.40
CA GLY A 220 21.10 -0.81 -1.76
C GLY A 220 22.30 -1.69 -1.44
N ALA A 221 22.24 -2.44 -0.33
CA ALA A 221 23.31 -3.37 0.06
C ALA A 221 23.49 -4.55 -0.93
N THR A 222 22.42 -5.00 -1.59
CA THR A 222 22.48 -6.04 -2.62
C THR A 222 22.97 -5.56 -3.98
N ALA A 223 22.99 -4.25 -4.25
CA ALA A 223 23.50 -3.69 -5.51
C ALA A 223 25.01 -3.41 -5.48
N SER A 224 25.62 -3.29 -4.29
CA SER A 224 27.05 -3.03 -4.11
C SER A 224 27.95 -4.28 -4.13
N ASP A 225 27.37 -5.49 -4.20
CA ASP A 225 28.10 -6.76 -4.10
C ASP A 225 28.18 -7.55 -5.43
N GLN A 226 28.03 -6.89 -6.58
CA GLN A 226 28.60 -7.44 -7.80
C GLN A 226 30.12 -7.22 -7.77
N PRO A 227 30.95 -8.28 -7.74
CA PRO A 227 32.38 -8.09 -7.94
C PRO A 227 32.55 -7.53 -9.35
N ALA A 228 33.04 -6.29 -9.42
CA ALA A 228 33.53 -5.71 -10.65
C ALA A 228 34.43 -6.75 -11.32
N SER A 229 33.97 -7.30 -12.43
CA SER A 229 34.76 -8.23 -13.23
C SER A 229 36.00 -7.47 -13.68
N ARG A 230 37.13 -7.82 -13.06
CA ARG A 230 38.45 -7.37 -13.48
C ARG A 230 38.70 -7.85 -14.91
N THR A 231 38.53 -6.93 -15.86
CA THR A 231 39.32 -6.71 -17.08
C THR A 231 39.90 -7.91 -17.83
N ALA A 232 39.52 -8.03 -19.11
CA ALA A 232 40.45 -8.37 -20.19
C ALA A 232 40.05 -7.69 -21.51
N VAL A 233 40.21 -6.36 -21.61
CA VAL A 233 40.31 -5.70 -22.93
C VAL A 233 41.76 -5.82 -23.38
N ALA A 234 42.06 -6.94 -24.04
CA ALA A 234 43.29 -7.11 -24.76
C ALA A 234 43.20 -6.36 -26.11
N GLY A 235 44.02 -5.32 -26.24
CA GLY A 235 44.69 -4.98 -27.49
C GLY A 235 43.92 -4.18 -28.54
N SER A 236 44.15 -2.87 -28.57
CA SER A 236 44.56 -2.22 -29.82
C SER A 236 45.45 -1.00 -29.54
N LYS A 237 46.76 -1.25 -29.53
CA LYS A 237 47.76 -0.20 -29.81
C LYS A 237 47.60 0.22 -31.27
N PHE A 238 46.99 1.36 -31.56
CA PHE A 238 47.26 2.05 -32.82
C PHE A 238 47.26 3.58 -32.66
N ARG A 239 48.35 4.04 -32.04
CA ARG A 239 49.24 5.13 -32.50
C ARG A 239 48.60 6.24 -33.35
N ARG A 240 48.28 7.36 -32.69
CA ARG A 240 48.29 8.72 -33.23
C ARG A 240 49.63 9.00 -33.92
N LYS A 241 49.60 9.48 -35.18
CA LYS A 241 50.65 10.35 -35.72
C LYS A 241 50.00 11.61 -36.28
N ARG A 242 50.46 12.75 -35.75
CA ARG A 242 50.28 14.11 -36.24
C ARG A 242 50.79 14.23 -37.68
N ARG A 243 50.04 14.93 -38.53
CA ARG A 243 50.43 16.18 -39.19
C ARG A 243 49.17 16.94 -39.57
#